data_AF-A0A4Y2LH08-F1
#
_entry.id   AF-A0A4Y2LH08-F1
#
_cell.length_a   1.000
_cell.length_b   1.000
_cell.length_c   1.000
_cell.angle_alpha   90.00
_cell.angle_beta   90.00
_cell.angle_gamma   90.00
#
_symmetry.space_group_name_H-M   'P 1'
#
loop_
_entity.id
_entity.type
_entity.pdbx_description
1 polymer ?
#
loop_
_entity_poly.entity_id
_entity_poly.type
_entity_poly.pdbx_seq_one_letter_code
_entity_poly.pdbx_strand_id
1 'polypeptide(L)'
;MKEGFAVKFEQFKANKCTLAFIVNPLNTNTNEINIELFGIDVGSLQMQLLDFKTKDFWSGKFTELKSRLEEWEVQKCMHVAQHKWTALKEIPRVRPSYSAHGIVFQNATVR
;
A
#
# COMPACT_ATOMS: atom_id res chain seq x y z
N MET A 1 -51.21 9.85 -10.11
CA MET A 1 -49.90 9.31 -10.50
C MET A 1 -48.82 10.40 -10.64
N LYS A 2 -49.07 11.49 -11.38
CA LYS A 2 -48.09 12.59 -11.59
C LYS A 2 -47.68 13.35 -10.31
N GLU A 3 -48.63 13.68 -9.44
CA GLU A 3 -48.33 14.45 -8.21
C GLU A 3 -47.48 13.66 -7.20
N GLY A 4 -47.76 12.37 -7.01
CA GLY A 4 -46.97 11.51 -6.12
C GLY A 4 -45.52 11.31 -6.60
N PHE A 5 -45.27 11.34 -7.91
CA PHE A 5 -43.93 11.32 -8.46
C PHE A 5 -43.19 12.64 -8.21
N ALA A 6 -43.83 13.78 -8.47
CA ALA A 6 -43.23 15.10 -8.24
C ALA A 6 -42.81 15.26 -6.76
N VAL A 7 -43.67 14.88 -5.82
CA VAL A 7 -43.37 14.94 -4.38
C VAL A 7 -42.16 14.06 -4.00
N LYS A 8 -42.12 12.80 -4.47
CA LYS A 8 -40.98 11.90 -4.20
C LYS A 8 -39.69 12.37 -4.86
N PHE A 9 -39.78 12.98 -6.04
CA PHE A 9 -38.62 13.52 -6.75
C PHE A 9 -38.05 14.76 -6.06
N GLU A 10 -38.90 15.64 -5.52
CA GLU A 10 -38.45 16.76 -4.68
C GLU A 10 -37.79 16.27 -3.38
N GLN A 11 -38.37 15.26 -2.73
CA GLN A 11 -37.74 14.61 -1.57
C GLN A 11 -36.38 13.98 -1.91
N PHE A 12 -36.26 13.33 -3.07
CA PHE A 12 -35.00 12.78 -3.54
C PHE A 12 -33.94 13.88 -3.74
N LYS A 13 -34.31 15.01 -4.35
CA LYS A 13 -33.42 16.17 -4.50
C LYS A 13 -32.98 16.74 -3.14
N ALA A 14 -33.87 16.74 -2.15
CA ALA A 14 -33.56 17.15 -0.79
C ALA A 14 -32.60 16.18 -0.06
N ASN A 15 -32.55 14.91 -0.47
CA ASN A 15 -31.66 13.88 0.08
C ASN A 15 -30.25 13.86 -0.55
N LYS A 16 -29.86 14.94 -1.25
CA LYS A 16 -28.56 15.07 -1.92
C LYS A 16 -27.38 14.77 -0.99
N CYS A 17 -27.40 15.30 0.24
CA CYS A 17 -26.32 15.06 1.21
C CYS A 17 -26.30 13.60 1.69
N THR A 18 -27.46 12.97 1.86
CA THR A 18 -27.56 11.53 2.16
C THR A 18 -26.96 10.67 1.03
N LEU A 19 -27.23 11.02 -0.23
CA LEU A 19 -26.64 10.32 -1.38
C LEU A 19 -25.13 10.54 -1.47
N ALA A 20 -24.66 11.76 -1.24
CA ALA A 20 -23.24 12.08 -1.20
C ALA A 20 -22.51 11.27 -0.10
N PHE A 21 -23.14 11.11 1.07
CA PHE A 21 -22.62 10.32 2.17
C PHE A 21 -22.46 8.84 1.81
N ILE A 22 -23.42 8.25 1.08
CA ILE A 22 -23.32 6.85 0.62
C ILE A 22 -22.12 6.65 -0.32
N VAL A 23 -21.87 7.63 -1.20
CA VAL A 23 -20.77 7.54 -2.18
C VAL A 23 -19.42 7.86 -1.55
N ASN A 24 -19.36 8.87 -0.67
CA ASN A 24 -18.14 9.32 -0.02
C ASN A 24 -18.42 9.79 1.42
N PRO A 25 -18.48 8.87 2.38
CA PRO A 25 -18.90 9.17 3.75
C PRO A 25 -17.90 10.08 4.49
N LEU A 26 -16.63 10.07 4.10
CA LEU A 26 -15.57 10.85 4.75
C LEU A 26 -15.57 12.33 4.38
N ASN A 27 -16.07 12.65 3.17
CA ASN A 27 -16.03 14.00 2.61
C ASN A 27 -17.38 14.73 2.68
N THR A 28 -18.40 14.09 3.23
CA THR A 28 -19.75 14.68 3.28
C THR A 28 -19.98 15.42 4.59
N ASN A 29 -20.67 16.56 4.54
CA ASN A 29 -21.08 17.29 5.73
C ASN A 29 -22.15 16.50 6.49
N THR A 30 -21.77 15.89 7.62
CA THR A 30 -22.68 15.08 8.43
C THR A 30 -23.83 15.87 9.06
N ASN A 31 -23.68 17.20 9.20
CA ASN A 31 -24.71 18.04 9.82
C ASN A 31 -25.94 18.23 8.92
N GLU A 32 -25.80 17.97 7.61
CA GLU A 32 -26.87 18.13 6.61
C GLU A 32 -27.53 16.79 6.27
N ILE A 33 -27.10 15.68 6.88
CA ILE A 33 -27.68 14.36 6.61
C ILE A 33 -28.94 14.21 7.45
N ASN A 34 -30.07 13.97 6.80
CA ASN A 34 -31.34 13.72 7.47
C ASN A 34 -31.43 12.24 7.91
N ILE A 35 -30.72 11.91 9.00
CA ILE A 35 -30.58 10.54 9.54
C ILE A 35 -31.73 10.07 10.43
N GLU A 36 -32.53 11.01 10.96
CA GLU A 36 -33.74 10.70 11.73
C GLU A 36 -34.76 9.92 10.89
N LEU A 37 -34.85 10.23 9.59
CA LEU A 37 -35.68 9.51 8.62
C LEU A 37 -35.41 8.00 8.55
N PHE A 38 -34.22 7.56 8.98
CA PHE A 38 -33.80 6.15 8.95
C PHE A 38 -33.78 5.51 10.33
N GLY A 39 -34.21 6.22 11.38
CA GLY A 39 -34.16 5.73 12.75
C GLY A 39 -32.73 5.52 13.28
N ILE A 40 -31.75 6.23 12.71
CA ILE A 40 -30.34 6.14 13.12
C ILE A 40 -30.06 7.21 14.17
N ASP A 41 -29.47 6.80 15.29
CA ASP A 41 -28.99 7.73 16.30
C ASP A 41 -27.78 8.53 15.80
N VAL A 42 -27.84 9.85 15.99
CA VAL A 42 -26.80 10.80 15.56
C VAL A 42 -25.48 10.51 16.26
N GLY A 43 -25.51 10.21 17.56
CA GLY A 43 -24.31 9.91 18.34
C GLY A 43 -23.60 8.65 17.85
N SER A 44 -24.36 7.58 17.62
CA SER A 44 -23.85 6.33 17.06
C SER A 44 -23.22 6.54 15.68
N LEU A 45 -23.87 7.30 14.79
CA LEU A 45 -23.31 7.59 13.47
C LEU A 45 -21.99 8.37 13.56
N GLN A 46 -21.93 9.37 14.43
CA GLN A 46 -20.70 10.16 14.64
C GLN A 46 -19.56 9.29 15.16
N MET A 47 -19.82 8.40 16.11
CA MET A 47 -18.81 7.47 16.62
C MET A 47 -18.31 6.51 15.52
N GLN A 48 -19.21 5.95 14.72
CA GLN A 48 -18.82 5.09 13.61
C GLN A 48 -18.01 5.83 12.53
N LEU A 49 -18.35 7.10 12.26
CA LEU A 49 -17.59 7.89 11.30
C LEU A 49 -16.20 8.25 11.83
N LEU A 50 -16.07 8.51 13.13
CA LEU A 50 -14.77 8.73 13.77
C LEU A 50 -13.90 7.48 13.67
N ASP A 51 -14.45 6.31 14.03
CA ASP A 51 -13.75 5.02 13.89
C ASP A 51 -13.34 4.76 12.43
N PHE A 52 -14.23 5.03 11.48
CA PHE A 52 -13.94 4.88 10.06
C PHE A 52 -12.80 5.79 9.58
N LYS A 53 -12.77 7.06 10.00
CA LYS A 53 -11.66 7.99 9.73
C LYS A 53 -10.34 7.49 10.30
N THR A 54 -10.36 7.03 11.55
CA THR A 54 -9.18 6.50 12.21
C THR A 54 -8.66 5.25 11.48
N LYS A 55 -9.55 4.34 11.09
CA LYS A 55 -9.20 3.15 10.32
C LYS A 55 -8.59 3.49 8.96
N ASP A 56 -9.18 4.42 8.20
CA ASP A 56 -8.66 4.87 6.91
C ASP A 56 -7.25 5.44 7.05
N PHE A 57 -7.06 6.35 8.02
CA PHE A 57 -5.76 6.92 8.34
C PHE A 57 -4.71 5.85 8.67
N TRP A 58 -5.02 4.92 9.57
CA TRP A 58 -4.09 3.86 9.96
C TRP A 58 -3.80 2.87 8.82
N SER A 59 -4.77 2.61 7.96
CA SER A 59 -4.57 1.75 6.79
C SER A 59 -3.54 2.33 5.82
N GLY A 60 -3.55 3.65 5.61
CA GLY A 60 -2.54 4.36 4.83
C GLY A 60 -1.15 4.26 5.48
N LYS A 61 -1.07 4.49 6.80
CA LYS A 61 0.18 4.36 7.56
C LYS A 61 0.78 2.96 7.48
N PHE A 62 -0.04 1.92 7.61
CA PHE A 62 0.44 0.54 7.52
C PHE A 62 0.84 0.17 6.10
N THR A 63 0.16 0.70 5.08
CA THR A 63 0.55 0.50 3.69
C THR A 63 1.92 1.13 3.40
N GLU A 64 2.13 2.37 3.85
CA GLU A 64 3.43 3.05 3.72
C GLU A 64 4.54 2.30 4.45
N LEU A 65 4.28 1.88 5.70
CA LEU A 65 5.23 1.10 6.50
C LEU A 65 5.61 -0.21 5.81
N LYS A 66 4.61 -0.93 5.28
CA LYS A 66 4.82 -2.17 4.52
C LYS A 66 5.71 -1.94 3.30
N SER A 67 5.40 -0.93 2.47
CA SER A 67 6.20 -0.62 1.29
C SER A 67 7.66 -0.27 1.64
N ARG A 68 7.87 0.49 2.73
CA ARG A 68 9.22 0.79 3.21
C ARG A 68 9.96 -0.48 3.63
N LEU A 69 9.30 -1.40 4.34
CA LEU A 69 9.92 -2.66 4.76
C LEU A 69 10.31 -3.52 3.55
N GLU A 70 9.44 -3.61 2.55
CA GLU A 70 9.71 -4.32 1.29
C GLU A 70 10.91 -3.72 0.55
N GLU A 71 10.98 -2.38 0.44
CA GLU A 71 12.11 -1.68 -0.18
C GLU A 71 13.43 -1.97 0.54
N TRP A 72 13.43 -1.90 1.87
CA TRP A 72 14.61 -2.22 2.68
C TRP A 72 15.11 -3.66 2.45
N GLU A 73 14.21 -4.63 2.34
CA GLU A 73 14.59 -6.02 2.09
C GLU A 73 15.18 -6.21 0.68
N VAL A 74 14.62 -5.52 -0.32
CA VAL A 74 15.18 -5.51 -1.69
C VAL A 74 16.58 -4.91 -1.69
N GLN A 75 16.78 -3.75 -1.05
CA GLN A 75 18.09 -3.10 -0.96
C GLN A 75 19.13 -4.00 -0.29
N LYS A 76 18.77 -4.68 0.81
CA LYS A 76 19.64 -5.64 1.49
C LYS A 76 20.03 -6.80 0.58
N CYS A 77 19.07 -7.35 -0.17
CA CYS A 77 19.33 -8.42 -1.13
C CYS A 77 20.30 -7.97 -2.24
N MET A 78 20.09 -6.78 -2.80
CA MET A 78 20.98 -6.18 -3.81
C MET A 78 22.41 -6.00 -3.28
N HIS A 79 22.54 -5.47 -2.07
CA HIS A 79 23.84 -5.23 -1.45
C HIS A 79 24.61 -6.53 -1.21
N VAL A 80 23.93 -7.58 -0.73
CA VAL A 80 24.53 -8.92 -0.56
C VAL A 80 24.95 -9.51 -1.91
N ALA A 81 24.10 -9.41 -2.94
CA ALA A 81 24.43 -9.90 -4.28
C ALA A 81 25.64 -9.18 -4.87
N GLN A 82 25.72 -7.85 -4.70
CA GLN A 82 26.83 -7.03 -5.14
C GLN A 82 28.13 -7.41 -4.41
N HIS A 83 28.11 -7.52 -3.08
CA HIS A 83 29.30 -7.94 -2.32
C HIS A 83 29.81 -9.32 -2.72
N LYS A 84 28.90 -10.30 -2.88
CA LYS A 84 29.26 -11.64 -3.36
C LYS A 84 29.88 -11.61 -4.75
N TRP A 85 29.33 -10.78 -5.66
CA TRP A 85 29.84 -10.65 -7.02
C TRP A 85 31.21 -9.97 -7.08
N THR A 86 31.43 -8.92 -6.28
CA THR A 86 32.73 -8.25 -6.18
C THR A 86 33.79 -9.21 -5.65
N ALA A 87 33.50 -9.94 -4.57
CA ALA A 87 34.41 -10.94 -4.01
C ALA A 87 34.79 -12.02 -5.05
N LEU A 88 33.82 -12.47 -5.87
CA LEU A 88 34.08 -13.45 -6.93
C LEU A 88 35.04 -12.90 -8.01
N LYS A 89 34.94 -11.61 -8.36
CA LYS A 89 35.81 -10.97 -9.35
C LYS A 89 37.25 -10.80 -8.86
N GLU A 90 37.43 -10.65 -7.55
CA GLU A 90 38.74 -10.49 -6.91
C GLU A 90 39.51 -11.81 -6.78
N ILE A 91 38.84 -12.97 -6.90
CA ILE A 91 39.52 -14.27 -6.89
C ILE A 91 40.45 -14.36 -8.12
N PRO A 92 41.76 -14.61 -7.91
CA PRO A 92 42.71 -14.76 -9.02
C PRO A 92 42.27 -15.87 -9.97
N ARG A 93 42.08 -15.53 -11.24
CA ARG A 93 41.74 -16.52 -12.27
C ARG A 93 42.96 -17.42 -12.48
N VAL A 94 42.83 -18.70 -12.10
CA VAL A 94 43.84 -19.71 -12.41
C VAL A 94 43.87 -19.88 -13.93
N ARG A 95 44.95 -19.42 -14.57
CA ARG A 95 45.18 -19.72 -15.98
C ARG A 95 45.81 -21.11 -16.09
N PRO A 96 45.25 -22.04 -16.86
CA PRO A 96 45.91 -23.30 -17.14
C PRO A 96 47.21 -23.00 -17.90
N SER A 97 48.32 -23.52 -17.39
CA SER A 97 49.60 -23.51 -18.12
C SER A 97 49.77 -24.88 -18.77
N TYR A 98 50.07 -24.87 -20.06
CA TYR A 98 50.28 -26.10 -20.83
C TYR A 98 51.76 -26.47 -20.78
N SER A 99 52.09 -27.62 -20.21
CA SER A 99 53.44 -28.19 -20.26
C SER A 99 53.46 -29.42 -21.18
N ALA A 100 54.65 -29.82 -21.64
CA ALA A 100 54.84 -31.01 -22.46
C ALA A 100 54.39 -32.34 -21.80
N HIS A 101 54.03 -32.32 -20.51
CA HIS A 101 53.56 -33.49 -19.74
C HIS A 101 52.10 -33.39 -19.26
N GLY A 102 51.34 -32.38 -19.72
CA GLY A 102 49.92 -32.22 -19.38
C GLY A 102 49.57 -30.85 -18.78
N ILE A 103 48.30 -30.69 -18.38
CA ILE A 103 47.75 -29.46 -17.79
C ILE A 103 48.27 -29.29 -16.36
N VAL A 104 48.93 -28.16 -16.08
CA VAL A 104 49.37 -27.80 -14.72
C VAL A 104 48.64 -26.52 -14.30
N PHE A 105 47.89 -26.60 -13.20
CA PHE A 105 47.24 -25.45 -12.57
C PHE A 105 48.20 -24.83 -11.54
N GLN A 106 48.63 -23.58 -11.77
CA GLN A 106 49.41 -22.83 -10.79
C GLN A 106 48.45 -22.29 -9.72
N ASN A 107 48.59 -22.77 -8.48
CA ASN A 107 47.84 -22.21 -7.35
C ASN A 107 48.29 -20.77 -7.09
N ALA A 108 47.34 -19.83 -7.09
CA ALA A 108 47.59 -18.47 -6.67
C ALA A 108 47.81 -18.46 -5.14
N THR A 109 49.07 -18.29 -4.72
CA THR A 109 49.39 -18.03 -3.31
C THR A 109 48.89 -16.65 -2.92
N VAL A 110 47.91 -16.60 -2.02
CA VAL A 110 47.46 -15.36 -1.38
C VAL A 110 48.52 -14.96 -0.35
N ARG A 111 49.10 -13.76 -0.48
CA ARG A 111 49.95 -13.13 0.55
C ARG A 111 49.08 -12.41 1.56
#